data_AF-A0A2W4M709-F1
#
_entry.id   AF-A0A2W4M709-F1
#
_cell.length_a   1.000
_cell.length_b   1.000
_cell.length_c   1.000
_cell.angle_alpha   90.00
_cell.angle_beta   90.00
_cell.angle_gamma   90.00
#
_symmetry.space_group_name_H-M   'P 1'
#
loop_
_entity.id
_entity.type
_entity.pdbx_description
1 polymer ?
#
loop_
_entity_poly.entity_id
_entity_poly.type
_entity_poly.pdbx_seq_one_letter_code
_entity_poly.pdbx_strand_id
1 'polypeptide(L)'
;MSIIHNALSGALAAQAALSAASQNIANAMTPGYTRQGVVLGSVQPLQGRLSPGSGVAVSALQRFSDGYKSLQLWSAASELGQRSVAQTYFTQLEHVLGDDQSGINSGLDAFFAALNAASVEPTS
;
A
#
# COMPACT_ATOMS: atom_id res chain seq x y z
N MET A 1 -18.47 -42.53 15.38
CA MET A 1 -18.88 -41.27 16.03
C MET A 1 -20.39 -41.12 15.92
N SER A 2 -21.07 -40.74 17.02
CA SER A 2 -22.54 -40.59 17.06
C SER A 2 -23.01 -39.34 16.31
N ILE A 3 -24.21 -39.35 15.74
CA ILE A 3 -24.87 -38.21 15.08
C ILE A 3 -24.85 -36.94 15.94
N ILE A 4 -24.90 -37.10 17.27
CA ILE A 4 -24.83 -36.01 18.24
C ILE A 4 -23.51 -35.26 18.16
N HIS A 5 -22.39 -35.98 17.97
CA HIS A 5 -21.07 -35.35 17.87
C HIS A 5 -20.92 -34.58 16.55
N ASN A 6 -21.51 -35.08 15.46
CA ASN A 6 -21.53 -34.36 14.19
C ASN A 6 -22.37 -33.07 14.32
N ALA A 7 -23.57 -33.17 14.88
CA ALA A 7 -24.43 -32.00 15.14
C ALA A 7 -23.74 -30.96 16.04
N LEU A 8 -23.04 -31.40 17.10
CA LEU A 8 -22.26 -30.53 17.96
C LEU A 8 -21.15 -29.81 17.20
N SER A 9 -20.40 -30.53 16.36
CA SER A 9 -19.34 -29.92 15.53
C SER A 9 -19.89 -28.85 14.58
N GLY A 10 -21.06 -29.09 13.99
CA GLY A 10 -21.76 -28.10 13.16
C GLY A 10 -22.22 -26.87 13.94
N ALA A 11 -22.77 -27.05 15.14
CA ALA A 11 -23.20 -25.95 15.99
C ALA A 11 -22.02 -25.06 16.41
N LEU A 12 -20.89 -25.65 16.79
CA LEU A 12 -19.67 -24.92 17.15
C LEU A 12 -19.08 -24.16 15.95
N ALA A 13 -19.06 -24.77 14.77
CA ALA A 13 -18.64 -24.11 13.53
C ALA A 13 -19.53 -22.91 13.18
N ALA A 14 -20.86 -23.06 13.32
CA ALA A 14 -21.80 -21.97 13.11
C ALA A 14 -21.62 -20.85 14.15
N GLN A 15 -21.37 -21.19 15.41
CA GLN A 15 -21.08 -20.21 16.45
C GLN A 15 -19.83 -19.38 16.10
N ALA A 16 -18.75 -20.01 15.64
CA ALA A 16 -17.55 -19.30 15.22
C ALA A 16 -17.82 -18.34 14.05
N ALA A 17 -18.63 -18.77 13.06
CA ALA A 17 -19.03 -17.91 11.95
C ALA A 17 -19.87 -16.70 12.41
N LEU A 18 -20.79 -16.91 13.34
CA LEU A 18 -21.59 -15.83 13.93
C LEU A 18 -20.73 -14.86 14.75
N SER A 19 -19.75 -15.35 15.51
CA SER A 19 -18.80 -14.51 16.23
C SER A 19 -17.98 -13.64 15.28
N ALA A 20 -17.48 -14.21 14.18
CA ALA A 20 -16.77 -13.43 13.15
C ALA A 20 -17.69 -12.38 12.50
N ALA A 21 -18.94 -12.74 12.19
CA ALA A 21 -19.92 -11.79 11.67
C ALA A 21 -20.20 -10.64 12.66
N SER A 22 -20.34 -10.95 13.95
CA SER A 22 -20.53 -9.97 15.00
C SER A 22 -19.35 -9.00 15.11
N GLN A 23 -18.11 -9.51 15.09
CA GLN A 23 -16.92 -8.65 15.10
C GLN A 23 -16.83 -7.76 13.85
N ASN A 24 -17.15 -8.32 12.68
CA ASN A 24 -17.14 -7.56 11.42
C ASN A 24 -18.15 -6.42 11.44
N ILE A 25 -19.36 -6.67 11.95
CA ILE A 25 -20.41 -5.64 12.06
C ILE A 25 -20.01 -4.57 13.07
N ALA A 26 -19.52 -4.98 14.25
CA ALA A 26 -19.11 -4.06 15.31
C ALA A 26 -17.97 -3.13 14.86
N ASN A 27 -17.07 -3.60 13.99
CA ASN A 27 -15.91 -2.85 13.51
C ASN A 27 -16.06 -2.36 12.07
N ALA A 28 -17.27 -2.39 11.48
CA ALA A 28 -17.48 -2.03 10.09
C ALA A 28 -17.04 -0.59 9.76
N MET A 29 -17.15 0.30 10.74
CA MET A 29 -16.78 1.72 10.61
C MET A 29 -15.40 2.05 11.19
N THR A 30 -14.64 1.04 11.65
CA THR A 30 -13.31 1.25 12.24
C THR A 30 -12.26 1.32 11.12
N PRO A 31 -11.58 2.47 10.93
CA PRO A 31 -10.54 2.59 9.90
C PRO A 31 -9.43 1.55 10.10
N GLY A 32 -9.00 0.91 9.01
CA GLY A 32 -7.98 -0.14 9.03
C GLY A 32 -8.49 -1.53 9.46
N TYR A 33 -9.75 -1.66 9.86
CA TYR A 33 -10.34 -2.99 10.09
C TYR A 33 -10.49 -3.74 8.77
N THR A 34 -10.12 -5.02 8.78
CA THR A 34 -10.30 -5.92 7.63
C THR A 34 -11.31 -7.00 8.01
N ARG A 35 -12.27 -7.25 7.13
CA ARG A 35 -13.27 -8.30 7.33
C ARG A 35 -12.60 -9.66 7.54
N GLN A 36 -13.05 -10.39 8.55
CA GLN A 36 -12.63 -11.76 8.83
C GLN A 36 -13.67 -12.76 8.31
N GLY A 37 -13.21 -13.87 7.74
CA GLY A 37 -14.01 -15.01 7.30
C GLY A 37 -13.61 -16.28 8.00
N VAL A 38 -14.60 -17.13 8.27
CA VAL A 38 -14.38 -18.46 8.83
C VAL A 38 -14.41 -19.46 7.67
N VAL A 39 -13.33 -20.19 7.49
CA VAL A 39 -13.26 -21.30 6.54
C VAL A 39 -13.62 -22.56 7.29
N LEU A 40 -14.61 -23.29 6.76
CA LEU A 40 -15.04 -24.56 7.30
C LEU A 40 -14.45 -25.70 6.47
N GLY A 41 -13.94 -26.72 7.15
CA GLY A 41 -13.39 -27.92 6.53
C GLY A 41 -14.06 -29.17 7.08
N SER A 42 -14.26 -30.17 6.23
CA SER A 42 -14.72 -31.49 6.66
C SER A 42 -13.62 -32.19 7.45
N VAL A 43 -13.98 -32.78 8.59
CA VAL A 43 -13.05 -33.61 9.37
C VAL A 43 -12.97 -35.00 8.74
N GLN A 44 -11.75 -35.41 8.40
CA GLN A 44 -11.49 -36.70 7.77
C GLN A 44 -11.91 -37.85 8.70
N PRO A 45 -12.54 -38.91 8.17
CA PRO A 45 -12.97 -40.02 9.01
C PRO A 45 -11.80 -40.82 9.59
N LEU A 46 -11.91 -41.16 10.87
CA LEU A 46 -10.92 -41.95 11.63
C LEU A 46 -10.84 -43.43 11.22
N GLN A 47 -11.85 -43.97 10.52
CA GLN A 47 -11.87 -45.38 10.11
C GLN A 47 -12.34 -45.54 8.66
N GLY A 48 -11.46 -46.10 7.81
CA GLY A 48 -11.80 -46.69 6.52
C GLY A 48 -12.26 -45.72 5.42
N ARG A 49 -12.04 -46.13 4.16
CA ARG A 49 -12.40 -45.35 2.96
C ARG A 49 -13.91 -45.20 2.73
N LEU A 50 -14.73 -45.95 3.46
CA LEU A 50 -16.20 -46.02 3.31
C LEU A 50 -16.97 -45.29 4.43
N SER A 51 -16.29 -44.51 5.27
CA SER A 51 -16.93 -43.80 6.37
C SER A 51 -17.54 -42.46 5.92
N PRO A 52 -18.73 -42.08 6.42
CA PRO A 52 -19.45 -40.87 6.01
C PRO A 52 -18.82 -39.53 6.49
N GLY A 53 -17.60 -39.56 7.05
CA GLY A 53 -16.90 -38.39 7.58
C GLY A 53 -17.03 -38.23 9.11
N SER A 54 -16.32 -37.26 9.69
CA SER A 54 -16.29 -37.00 11.14
C SER A 54 -16.80 -35.61 11.54
N GLY A 55 -17.61 -34.96 10.69
CA GLY A 55 -18.22 -33.66 10.96
C GLY A 55 -17.44 -32.51 10.33
N VAL A 56 -17.58 -31.31 10.89
CA VAL A 56 -16.99 -30.07 10.37
C VAL A 56 -16.15 -29.39 11.45
N ALA A 57 -15.06 -28.76 11.04
CA ALA A 57 -14.23 -27.94 11.90
C ALA A 57 -13.92 -26.59 11.24
N VAL A 58 -13.58 -25.60 12.04
CA VAL A 58 -13.00 -24.35 11.55
C VAL A 58 -11.56 -24.64 11.12
N SER A 59 -11.30 -24.60 9.82
CA SER A 59 -9.98 -24.88 9.26
C SER A 59 -9.07 -23.65 9.31
N ALA A 60 -9.62 -22.45 9.10
CA ALA A 60 -8.87 -21.21 9.15
C ALA A 60 -9.78 -20.00 9.42
N LEU A 61 -9.17 -18.95 9.98
CA LEU A 61 -9.68 -17.59 9.96
C LEU A 61 -8.93 -16.82 8.89
N GLN A 62 -9.63 -16.38 7.86
CA GLN A 62 -9.06 -15.62 6.75
C GLN A 62 -9.42 -14.14 6.87
N ARG A 63 -8.55 -13.27 6.39
CA ARG A 63 -8.82 -11.83 6.28
C ARG A 63 -9.07 -11.51 4.80
N PHE A 64 -10.15 -10.79 4.52
CA PHE A 64 -10.44 -10.29 3.19
C PHE A 64 -9.86 -8.89 3.06
N SER A 65 -8.94 -8.72 2.11
CA SER A 65 -8.42 -7.42 1.67
C SER A 65 -8.66 -7.28 0.17
N ASP A 66 -8.82 -6.03 -0.27
CA ASP A 66 -8.93 -5.70 -1.69
C ASP A 66 -7.52 -5.50 -2.27
N GLY A 67 -6.99 -6.55 -2.91
CA GLY A 67 -5.66 -6.53 -3.50
C GLY A 67 -5.51 -5.50 -4.63
N TYR A 68 -6.59 -5.18 -5.34
CA TYR A 68 -6.56 -4.14 -6.38
C TYR A 68 -6.37 -2.76 -5.76
N LYS A 69 -7.07 -2.44 -4.67
CA LYS A 69 -6.84 -1.20 -3.92
C LYS A 69 -5.42 -1.11 -3.37
N SER A 70 -4.87 -2.22 -2.86
CA SER A 70 -3.47 -2.25 -2.40
C SER A 70 -2.49 -1.97 -3.54
N LEU A 71 -2.70 -2.58 -4.71
CA LEU A 71 -1.85 -2.37 -5.88
C LEU A 71 -1.94 -0.92 -6.39
N GLN A 72 -3.14 -0.35 -6.43
CA GLN A 72 -3.34 1.05 -6.81
C GLN A 72 -2.64 2.02 -5.84
N LEU A 73 -2.75 1.75 -4.53
CA LEU A 73 -2.04 2.52 -3.52
C LEU A 73 -0.52 2.45 -3.71
N TRP A 74 0.03 1.27 -3.97
CA TRP A 74 1.47 1.11 -4.23
C TRP A 74 1.92 1.83 -5.50
N SER A 75 1.15 1.71 -6.60
CA SER A 75 1.45 2.41 -7.84
C SER A 75 1.47 3.93 -7.64
N ALA A 76 0.46 4.48 -6.98
CA ALA A 76 0.37 5.91 -6.70
C ALA A 76 1.50 6.38 -5.76
N ALA A 77 1.85 5.58 -4.74
CA ALA A 77 2.95 5.89 -3.83
C ALA A 77 4.32 5.86 -4.53
N SER A 78 4.54 4.90 -5.43
CA SER A 78 5.75 4.84 -6.25
C SER A 78 5.89 6.04 -7.18
N GLU A 79 4.81 6.42 -7.85
CA GLU A 79 4.80 7.61 -8.72
C GLU A 79 5.01 8.90 -7.92
N LEU A 80 4.36 9.03 -6.76
CA LEU A 80 4.58 10.14 -5.85
C LEU A 80 6.05 10.20 -5.40
N GLY A 81 6.64 9.07 -5.03
CA GLY A 81 8.04 8.99 -4.63
C GLY A 81 8.99 9.44 -5.75
N GLN A 82 8.79 8.96 -6.98
CA GLN A 82 9.59 9.36 -8.13
C GLN A 82 9.51 10.88 -8.37
N ARG A 83 8.30 11.43 -8.35
CA ARG A 83 8.07 12.87 -8.57
C ARG A 83 8.62 13.72 -7.43
N SER A 84 8.50 13.26 -6.17
CA SER A 84 9.00 13.97 -5.00
C SER A 84 10.53 14.11 -5.01
N VAL A 85 11.25 13.07 -5.45
CA VAL A 85 12.70 13.14 -5.60
C VAL A 85 13.08 14.12 -6.70
N ALA A 86 12.46 14.02 -7.87
CA ALA A 86 12.71 14.93 -8.99
C ALA A 86 12.43 16.39 -8.64
N GLN A 87 11.33 16.64 -7.91
CA GLN A 87 10.94 17.98 -7.47
C GLN A 87 12.04 18.67 -6.65
N THR A 88 12.75 17.93 -5.78
CA THR A 88 13.82 18.50 -4.96
C THR A 88 14.94 19.08 -5.83
N TYR A 89 15.33 18.36 -6.89
CA TYR A 89 16.35 18.82 -7.82
C TYR A 89 15.85 19.97 -8.70
N PHE A 90 14.60 19.92 -9.16
CA PHE A 90 14.03 21.02 -9.93
C PHE A 90 13.91 22.31 -9.11
N THR A 91 13.55 22.22 -7.83
CA THR A 91 13.53 23.38 -6.94
C THR A 91 14.93 23.96 -6.73
N GLN A 92 15.98 23.14 -6.58
CA GLN A 92 17.35 23.65 -6.52
C GLN A 92 17.77 24.34 -7.81
N LEU A 93 17.43 23.76 -8.96
CA LEU A 93 17.74 24.34 -10.26
C LEU A 93 16.99 25.67 -10.46
N GLU A 94 15.73 25.75 -10.05
CA GLU A 94 14.93 26.98 -10.06
C GLU A 94 15.56 28.06 -9.18
N HIS A 95 16.06 27.70 -7.99
CA HIS A 95 16.78 28.65 -7.12
C HIS A 95 18.05 29.20 -7.78
N VAL A 96 18.81 28.37 -8.50
CA VAL A 96 20.03 28.82 -9.20
C VAL A 96 19.70 29.68 -10.42
N LEU A 97 18.68 29.32 -11.19
CA LEU A 97 18.27 30.08 -12.37
C LEU A 97 17.56 31.39 -12.02
N GLY A 98 16.83 31.42 -10.90
CA GLY A 98 16.09 32.58 -10.42
C GLY A 98 16.91 33.52 -9.53
N ASP A 99 18.19 33.24 -9.30
CA ASP A 99 19.08 34.14 -8.57
C ASP A 99 19.58 35.27 -9.50
N ASP A 100 19.09 36.49 -9.27
CA ASP A 100 19.44 37.68 -10.04
C ASP A 100 20.92 38.10 -9.90
N GLN A 101 21.60 37.70 -8.82
CA GLN A 101 22.99 38.11 -8.56
C GLN A 101 24.00 37.08 -9.10
N SER A 102 23.74 35.79 -8.88
CA SER A 102 24.64 34.69 -9.25
C SER A 102 24.24 33.98 -10.55
N GLY A 103 23.16 34.42 -11.20
CA GLY A 103 22.63 33.80 -12.41
C GLY A 103 23.58 33.92 -13.61
N ILE A 104 23.44 33.00 -14.57
CA ILE A 104 24.23 33.02 -15.82
C ILE A 104 24.13 34.37 -16.54
N ASN A 105 22.98 35.03 -16.46
CA ASN A 105 22.75 36.33 -17.10
C ASN A 105 23.68 37.41 -16.54
N SER A 106 23.85 37.50 -15.22
CA SER A 106 24.74 38.51 -14.62
C SER A 106 26.20 38.27 -15.01
N GLY A 107 26.62 37.00 -15.10
CA GLY A 107 27.95 36.61 -15.59
C GLY A 107 28.17 36.95 -17.07
N LEU A 108 27.16 36.73 -17.93
CA LEU A 108 27.22 37.10 -19.34
C LEU A 108 27.26 38.63 -19.53
N ASP A 109 26.44 39.36 -18.78
CA ASP A 109 26.44 40.83 -18.80
C ASP A 109 27.82 41.39 -18.40
N ALA A 110 28.43 40.84 -17.34
CA ALA A 110 29.77 41.22 -16.91
C ALA A 110 30.84 40.89 -17.96
N PHE A 111 30.76 39.72 -18.61
CA PHE A 111 31.69 39.33 -19.67
C PHE A 111 31.62 40.29 -20.87
N PHE A 112 30.43 40.60 -21.36
CA PHE A 112 30.26 41.53 -22.49
C PHE A 112 30.61 42.97 -22.11
N ALA A 113 30.36 43.39 -20.86
CA ALA A 113 30.81 44.67 -20.34
C ALA A 113 32.34 44.79 -20.34
N ALA A 114 33.05 43.75 -19.89
CA ALA A 114 34.51 43.71 -19.91
C ALA A 114 35.07 43.72 -21.34
N LEU A 115 34.46 42.99 -22.28
CA LEU A 115 34.86 42.99 -23.69
C LEU A 115 34.66 44.37 -24.35
N ASN A 116 33.57 45.06 -24.02
CA ASN A 116 33.34 46.43 -24.46
C ASN A 116 34.39 47.39 -23.88
N ALA A 117 34.66 47.30 -22.57
CA ALA A 117 35.67 48.12 -21.92
C ALA A 117 37.07 47.93 -22.54
N ALA A 118 37.47 46.69 -22.82
CA ALA A 118 38.74 46.38 -23.50
C ALA A 118 38.80 46.91 -24.94
N SER A 119 37.65 47.05 -25.61
CA SER A 119 37.58 47.63 -26.96
C SER A 119 37.65 49.15 -26.96
N VAL A 120 37.15 49.80 -25.90
CA VAL A 120 37.17 51.26 -25.72
C VAL A 120 38.55 51.76 -25.26
N GLU A 121 39.26 50.97 -24.44
CA GLU A 121 40.62 51.29 -23.96
C GLU A 121 41.61 50.15 -24.32
N PRO A 122 42.04 50.03 -25.58
CA PRO A 122 42.79 48.87 -26.07
C PRO A 122 44.24 48.77 -25.57
N THR A 123 44.76 49.78 -24.87
CA THR A 123 46.20 49.94 -24.54
C THR A 123 46.54 49.70 -23.08
N SER A 124 45.81 48.84 -22.35
CA SER A 124 46.25 48.41 -21.01
C SER A 124 47.68 47.86 -21.01
#